data_AF-A0A370LRQ1-F1
#
_entry.id   AF-A0A370LRQ1-F1
#
_cell.length_a   1.000
_cell.length_b   1.000
_cell.length_c   1.000
_cell.angle_alpha   90.00
_cell.angle_beta   90.00
_cell.angle_gamma   90.00
#
_symmetry.space_group_name_H-M   'P 1'
#
loop_
_entity.id
_entity.type
_entity.pdbx_description
1 polymer ?
#
loop_
_entity_poly.entity_id
_entity_poly.type
_entity_poly.pdbx_seq_one_letter_code
_entity_poly.pdbx_strand_id
1 'polypeptide(L)'
;MSRKEQLFIICILLLVINILVYLKKTDKHPEHVQEDPGLEWLFKPEQEQPKPEPKPEPEPEIEPEWVNYPPLREVTNLGKVLSDIESHMPAGHIYRDSDKITWAHETTHGINSNLRQKYSRSYGGRDVWGRSAWKEIDGKPVFHNGRINGFYCLDNKAAIIEEPPTTMQAAAALVPQSLRGPVYNLYMVQQARSWGDTPLYIFDEWSAYQNGSACRADLEIQERSETVSQMLEFDVYALALAMAVKKQAPNYDDSQFKRFLMWSLDRSFKLYKGESRAQSYLQAWKTSPDAEDLRQFTREYCGQEWTKKVLGF
;
A
#
# COMPACT_ATOMS: atom_id res chain seq x y z
N MET A 1 -37.91 -30.73 41.07
CA MET A 1 -37.70 -29.43 40.42
C MET A 1 -37.37 -29.68 38.95
N SER A 2 -38.17 -29.15 38.04
CA SER A 2 -38.00 -29.36 36.60
C SER A 2 -36.73 -28.66 36.09
N ARG A 3 -36.16 -29.10 34.96
CA ARG A 3 -35.01 -28.42 34.33
C ARG A 3 -35.30 -26.93 34.05
N LYS A 4 -36.56 -26.57 33.80
CA LYS A 4 -36.99 -25.18 33.58
C LYS A 4 -36.93 -24.36 34.89
N GLU A 5 -37.33 -24.96 36.01
CA GLU A 5 -37.23 -24.32 37.33
C GLU A 5 -35.77 -24.13 37.77
N GLN A 6 -34.89 -25.10 37.47
CA GLN A 6 -33.45 -24.97 37.71
C GLN A 6 -32.82 -23.83 36.91
N LEU A 7 -33.16 -23.72 35.62
CA LEU A 7 -32.64 -22.65 34.76
C LEU A 7 -33.10 -21.27 35.24
N PHE A 8 -34.36 -21.16 35.66
CA PHE A 8 -34.94 -19.93 36.17
C PHE A 8 -34.24 -19.44 37.45
N ILE A 9 -33.95 -20.36 38.39
CA ILE A 9 -33.23 -20.03 39.63
C ILE A 9 -31.79 -19.57 39.33
N ILE A 10 -31.10 -20.23 38.38
CA ILE A 10 -29.75 -19.83 37.96
C ILE A 10 -29.76 -18.42 37.35
N CYS A 11 -30.75 -18.08 36.52
CA CYS A 11 -30.87 -16.73 35.96
C CYS A 11 -31.08 -15.66 37.05
N ILE A 12 -31.91 -15.94 38.06
CA ILE A 12 -32.12 -15.01 39.19
C ILE A 12 -30.83 -14.81 39.98
N LEU A 13 -30.09 -15.89 40.27
CA LEU A 13 -28.81 -15.80 40.99
C LEU A 13 -27.79 -14.95 40.24
N LEU A 14 -27.67 -15.14 38.92
CA LEU A 14 -26.75 -14.33 38.09
C LEU A 14 -27.16 -12.85 38.06
N LEU A 15 -28.46 -12.54 38.05
CA LEU A 15 -28.95 -11.16 38.12
C LEU A 15 -28.58 -10.51 39.46
N VAL A 16 -28.81 -11.22 40.58
CA VAL A 16 -28.47 -10.73 41.93
C VAL A 16 -26.97 -10.47 42.07
N ILE A 17 -26.12 -11.36 41.54
CA ILE A 17 -24.66 -11.18 41.56
C ILE A 17 -24.26 -9.91 40.80
N ASN A 18 -24.83 -9.65 39.62
CA ASN A 18 -24.53 -8.44 38.85
C ASN A 18 -24.97 -7.16 39.58
N ILE A 19 -26.12 -7.18 40.25
CA ILE A 19 -26.60 -6.04 41.05
C ILE A 19 -25.64 -5.76 42.22
N LEU A 20 -25.19 -6.80 42.92
CA LEU A 20 -24.24 -6.64 44.03
C LEU A 20 -22.88 -6.09 43.58
N VAL A 21 -22.39 -6.52 42.41
CA VAL A 21 -21.16 -5.97 41.81
C VAL A 21 -21.32 -4.50 41.44
N TYR A 22 -22.47 -4.12 40.88
CA TYR A 22 -22.77 -2.74 40.52
C TYR A 22 -22.81 -1.82 41.76
N LEU A 23 -23.52 -2.24 42.82
CA LEU A 23 -23.64 -1.46 44.05
C LEU A 23 -22.29 -1.28 44.77
N LYS A 24 -21.39 -2.26 44.67
CA LYS A 24 -20.03 -2.14 45.26
C LYS A 24 -19.14 -1.16 44.50
N LYS A 25 -19.44 -0.86 43.22
CA LYS A 25 -18.64 0.04 42.38
C LYS A 25 -19.01 1.52 42.56
N THR A 26 -20.22 1.78 43.07
CA THR A 26 -20.73 3.15 43.29
C THR A 26 -20.34 3.75 44.65
N ASP A 27 -19.64 2.99 45.50
CA ASP A 27 -19.22 3.43 46.84
C ASP A 27 -17.92 4.27 46.80
N LYS A 28 -17.82 5.19 45.83
CA LYS A 28 -16.76 6.21 45.82
C LYS A 28 -17.25 7.38 46.67
N HIS A 29 -16.72 7.46 47.88
CA HIS A 29 -16.89 8.62 48.77
C HIS A 29 -16.56 9.92 48.01
N PRO A 30 -17.36 10.99 48.16
CA PRO A 30 -16.97 12.31 47.71
C PRO A 30 -15.71 12.73 48.48
N GLU A 31 -14.62 12.95 47.75
CA GLU A 31 -13.41 13.54 48.33
C GLU A 31 -13.77 14.93 48.87
N HIS A 32 -13.46 15.13 50.16
CA HIS A 32 -13.58 16.42 50.82
C HIS A 32 -12.61 17.39 50.15
N VAL A 33 -13.15 18.36 49.41
CA VAL A 33 -12.39 19.50 48.91
C VAL A 33 -11.98 20.34 50.11
N GLN A 34 -10.70 20.27 50.49
CA GLN A 34 -10.08 21.25 51.39
C GLN A 34 -9.91 22.56 50.63
N GLU A 35 -10.49 23.64 51.15
CA GLU A 35 -10.24 24.99 50.66
C GLU A 35 -8.79 25.38 50.98
N ASP A 36 -7.97 25.50 49.93
CA ASP A 36 -6.59 25.97 49.99
C ASP A 36 -6.59 27.52 50.14
N PRO A 37 -6.07 28.08 51.25
CA PRO A 37 -6.02 29.54 51.46
C PRO A 37 -5.00 30.27 50.58
N GLY A 38 -4.32 29.59 49.65
CA GLY A 38 -3.23 30.15 48.85
C GLY A 38 -3.61 30.81 47.51
N LEU A 39 -4.80 31.42 47.35
CA LEU A 39 -5.26 31.97 46.06
C LEU A 39 -4.77 33.41 45.74
N GLU A 40 -3.77 33.91 46.46
CA GLU A 40 -3.26 35.28 46.26
C GLU A 40 -2.34 35.42 45.03
N TRP A 41 -1.97 34.31 44.36
CA TRP A 41 -1.23 34.33 43.10
C TRP A 41 -2.12 34.36 41.84
N LEU A 42 -3.45 34.31 41.99
CA LEU A 42 -4.41 34.24 40.87
C LEU A 42 -4.56 35.54 40.05
N PHE A 43 -3.91 36.63 40.46
CA PHE A 43 -3.96 37.91 39.74
C PHE A 43 -2.60 38.33 39.18
N LYS A 44 -1.76 37.37 38.77
CA LYS A 44 -0.72 37.71 37.80
C LYS A 44 -1.41 38.07 36.48
N PRO A 45 -1.15 39.25 35.89
CA PRO A 45 -1.67 39.57 34.56
C PRO A 45 -1.30 38.43 33.62
N GLU A 46 -2.32 37.84 33.00
CA GLU A 46 -2.18 36.76 32.05
C GLU A 46 -1.20 37.22 30.98
N GLN A 47 0.03 36.72 31.04
CA GLN A 47 1.00 36.94 29.97
C GLN A 47 0.32 36.41 28.72
N GLU A 48 0.10 37.29 27.74
CA GLU A 48 -0.42 36.92 26.42
C GLU A 48 0.34 35.69 25.96
N GLN A 49 -0.32 34.53 26.02
CA GLN A 49 0.30 33.31 25.55
C GLN A 49 0.60 33.55 24.07
N PRO A 50 1.85 33.32 23.63
CA PRO A 50 2.21 33.51 22.24
C PRO A 50 1.20 32.73 21.41
N LYS A 51 0.49 33.46 20.53
CA LYS A 51 -0.56 32.93 19.67
C LYS A 51 -0.02 31.63 19.05
N PRO A 52 -0.67 30.48 19.26
CA PRO A 52 -0.14 29.20 18.79
C PRO A 52 0.17 29.35 17.31
N GLU A 53 1.41 29.05 16.94
CA GLU A 53 1.84 29.11 15.55
C GLU A 53 0.82 28.32 14.70
N PRO A 54 0.37 28.87 13.57
CA PRO A 54 -0.58 28.17 12.71
C PRO A 54 0.02 26.81 12.38
N LYS A 55 -0.76 25.74 12.64
CA LYS A 55 -0.34 24.39 12.28
C LYS A 55 0.07 24.41 10.80
N PRO A 56 1.26 23.90 10.44
CA PRO A 56 1.68 23.86 9.06
C PRO A 56 0.58 23.17 8.24
N GLU A 57 0.20 23.80 7.14
CA GLU A 57 -0.77 23.23 6.21
C GLU A 57 -0.27 21.84 5.79
N PRO A 58 -1.11 20.80 5.81
CA PRO A 58 -0.66 19.45 5.47
C PRO A 58 -0.08 19.46 4.07
N GLU A 59 1.14 18.93 3.92
CA GLU A 59 1.77 18.77 2.61
C GLU A 59 0.83 18.02 1.67
N PRO A 60 0.66 18.48 0.41
CA PRO A 60 -0.23 17.83 -0.53
C PRO A 60 0.19 16.37 -0.74
N GLU A 61 -0.78 15.45 -0.68
CA GLU A 61 -0.55 14.02 -0.91
C GLU A 61 -0.10 13.80 -2.37
N ILE A 62 1.01 13.10 -2.55
CA ILE A 62 1.57 12.82 -3.88
C ILE A 62 0.77 11.66 -4.49
N GLU A 63 -0.30 12.02 -5.20
CA GLU A 63 -1.17 11.07 -5.87
C GLU A 63 -0.71 10.80 -7.32
N PRO A 64 -0.73 9.55 -7.80
CA PRO A 64 -0.56 9.20 -9.21
C PRO A 64 -1.66 9.81 -10.08
N GLU A 65 -1.35 9.99 -11.37
CA GLU A 65 -2.39 10.26 -12.36
C GLU A 65 -3.22 8.99 -12.57
N TRP A 66 -4.47 9.05 -12.11
CA TRP A 66 -5.39 7.92 -12.17
C TRP A 66 -6.18 7.90 -13.47
N VAL A 67 -6.30 6.72 -14.08
CA VAL A 67 -7.34 6.43 -15.06
C VAL A 67 -8.50 5.73 -14.39
N ASN A 68 -9.72 6.16 -14.69
CA ASN A 68 -10.92 5.46 -14.28
C ASN A 68 -11.05 4.15 -15.08
N TYR A 69 -11.12 3.03 -14.37
CA TYR A 69 -11.26 1.70 -14.91
C TYR A 69 -12.47 1.04 -14.26
N PRO A 70 -13.69 1.23 -14.81
CA PRO A 70 -14.93 0.80 -14.17
C PRO A 70 -15.12 -0.73 -14.23
N PRO A 71 -15.98 -1.29 -13.36
CA PRO A 71 -16.21 -2.72 -13.29
C PRO A 71 -16.96 -3.20 -14.54
N LEU A 72 -16.72 -4.45 -14.93
CA LEU A 72 -17.40 -5.11 -16.05
C LEU A 72 -18.73 -5.73 -15.62
N ARG A 73 -18.90 -6.03 -14.33
CA ARG A 73 -20.08 -6.69 -13.76
C ARG A 73 -20.14 -6.46 -12.26
N GLU A 74 -21.30 -6.70 -11.67
CA GLU A 74 -21.46 -6.68 -10.22
C GLU A 74 -20.96 -7.99 -9.58
N VAL A 75 -20.27 -7.87 -8.44
CA VAL A 75 -19.83 -8.98 -7.58
C VAL A 75 -19.98 -8.51 -6.14
N THR A 76 -20.57 -9.33 -5.26
CA THR A 76 -20.89 -8.91 -3.88
C THR A 76 -20.59 -9.96 -2.81
N ASN A 77 -20.21 -11.17 -3.18
CA ASN A 77 -20.15 -12.32 -2.27
C ASN A 77 -18.72 -12.79 -1.92
N LEU A 78 -17.69 -11.98 -2.20
CA LEU A 78 -16.28 -12.37 -2.02
C LEU A 78 -15.53 -11.58 -0.93
N GLY A 79 -16.18 -10.64 -0.24
CA GLY A 79 -15.53 -9.57 0.54
C GLY A 79 -15.45 -8.28 -0.27
N LYS A 80 -15.18 -7.13 0.36
CA LYS A 80 -15.15 -5.84 -0.34
C LYS A 80 -14.02 -5.81 -1.38
N VAL A 81 -12.81 -6.18 -0.98
CA VAL A 81 -11.62 -6.05 -1.84
C VAL A 81 -11.64 -7.06 -2.98
N LEU A 82 -11.92 -8.34 -2.69
CA LEU A 82 -11.93 -9.35 -3.75
C LEU A 82 -13.12 -9.19 -4.69
N SER A 83 -14.29 -8.71 -4.21
CA SER A 83 -15.40 -8.40 -5.10
C SER A 83 -15.07 -7.25 -6.05
N ASP A 84 -14.38 -6.21 -5.57
CA ASP A 84 -13.88 -5.12 -6.41
C ASP A 84 -12.93 -5.64 -7.50
N ILE A 85 -11.89 -6.40 -7.13
CA ILE A 85 -10.95 -6.98 -8.10
C ILE A 85 -11.68 -7.89 -9.11
N GLU A 86 -12.50 -8.82 -8.64
CA GLU A 86 -13.23 -9.78 -9.48
C GLU A 86 -14.20 -9.11 -10.46
N SER A 87 -14.79 -7.98 -10.07
CA SER A 87 -15.74 -7.22 -10.88
C SER A 87 -15.13 -6.66 -12.18
N HIS A 88 -13.80 -6.54 -12.24
CA HIS A 88 -13.04 -6.02 -13.38
C HIS A 88 -12.63 -7.07 -14.41
N MET A 89 -13.03 -8.33 -14.21
CA MET A 89 -12.74 -9.44 -15.13
C MET A 89 -14.03 -10.17 -15.57
N PRO A 90 -14.07 -10.72 -16.81
CA PRO A 90 -15.21 -11.51 -17.29
C PRO A 90 -15.52 -12.69 -16.37
N ALA A 91 -16.80 -13.02 -16.18
CA ALA A 91 -17.19 -14.17 -15.38
C ALA A 91 -16.54 -15.46 -15.92
N GLY A 92 -15.96 -16.28 -15.04
CA GLY A 92 -15.31 -17.53 -15.42
C GLY A 92 -13.89 -17.39 -15.99
N HIS A 93 -13.21 -16.27 -15.79
CA HIS A 93 -11.80 -16.12 -16.16
C HIS A 93 -10.89 -17.15 -15.45
N ILE A 94 -9.71 -17.37 -16.03
CA ILE A 94 -8.75 -18.39 -15.58
C ILE A 94 -7.98 -18.04 -14.30
N TYR A 95 -7.93 -16.76 -13.92
CA TYR A 95 -7.18 -16.26 -12.75
C TYR A 95 -7.82 -16.51 -11.38
N ARG A 96 -8.84 -17.38 -11.30
CA ARG A 96 -9.50 -17.70 -10.04
C ARG A 96 -8.71 -18.76 -9.29
N ASP A 97 -8.64 -18.65 -7.97
CA ASP A 97 -8.05 -19.65 -7.10
C ASP A 97 -8.97 -19.97 -5.92
N SER A 98 -8.82 -21.16 -5.33
CA SER A 98 -9.49 -21.53 -4.08
C SER A 98 -9.01 -20.72 -2.87
N ASP A 99 -7.73 -20.31 -2.87
CA ASP A 99 -7.17 -19.38 -1.90
C ASP A 99 -7.46 -17.95 -2.33
N LYS A 100 -8.23 -17.22 -1.51
CA LYS A 100 -8.73 -15.87 -1.85
C LYS A 100 -7.62 -14.81 -1.98
N ILE A 101 -6.48 -15.02 -1.33
CA ILE A 101 -5.33 -14.10 -1.43
C ILE A 101 -4.62 -14.34 -2.76
N THR A 102 -4.38 -15.61 -3.11
CA THR A 102 -3.88 -16.00 -4.43
C THR A 102 -4.85 -15.54 -5.54
N TRP A 103 -6.17 -15.71 -5.36
CA TRP A 103 -7.17 -15.24 -6.32
C TRP A 103 -7.03 -13.72 -6.55
N ALA A 104 -6.98 -12.92 -5.48
CA ALA A 104 -6.79 -11.47 -5.61
C ALA A 104 -5.47 -11.10 -6.34
N HIS A 105 -4.38 -11.82 -6.04
CA HIS A 105 -3.08 -11.63 -6.68
C HIS A 105 -3.13 -11.94 -8.18
N GLU A 106 -3.55 -13.15 -8.56
CA GLU A 106 -3.59 -13.60 -9.95
C GLU A 106 -4.59 -12.79 -10.79
N THR A 107 -5.74 -12.43 -10.21
CA THR A 107 -6.73 -11.61 -10.93
C THR A 107 -6.24 -10.19 -11.15
N THR A 108 -5.40 -9.66 -10.25
CA THR A 108 -4.71 -8.37 -10.47
C THR A 108 -3.82 -8.44 -11.72
N HIS A 109 -3.05 -9.51 -11.91
CA HIS A 109 -2.26 -9.72 -13.14
C HIS A 109 -3.15 -9.75 -14.39
N GLY A 110 -4.31 -10.41 -14.32
CA GLY A 110 -5.31 -10.42 -15.38
C GLY A 110 -5.81 -9.01 -15.75
N ILE A 111 -6.12 -8.18 -14.75
CA ILE A 111 -6.56 -6.79 -14.94
C ILE A 111 -5.43 -5.94 -15.52
N ASN A 112 -4.21 -6.06 -14.98
CA ASN A 112 -3.04 -5.33 -15.44
C ASN A 112 -2.74 -5.66 -16.91
N SER A 113 -2.82 -6.94 -17.30
CA SER A 113 -2.72 -7.37 -18.69
C SER A 113 -3.81 -6.76 -19.59
N ASN A 114 -5.05 -6.68 -19.10
CA ASN A 114 -6.12 -6.01 -19.85
C ASN A 114 -5.83 -4.52 -20.05
N LEU A 115 -5.41 -3.82 -18.98
CA LEU A 115 -5.02 -2.41 -19.03
C LEU A 115 -3.91 -2.19 -20.05
N ARG A 116 -2.84 -3.01 -20.00
CA ARG A 116 -1.75 -2.96 -20.99
C ARG A 116 -2.27 -3.07 -22.42
N GLN A 117 -3.09 -4.07 -22.71
CA GLN A 117 -3.63 -4.26 -24.05
C GLN A 117 -4.55 -3.11 -24.47
N LYS A 118 -5.41 -2.63 -23.57
CA LYS A 118 -6.36 -1.54 -23.81
C LYS A 118 -5.65 -0.24 -24.19
N TYR A 119 -4.60 0.12 -23.45
CA TYR A 119 -3.88 1.37 -23.66
C TYR A 119 -2.75 1.25 -24.70
N SER A 120 -2.23 0.03 -24.98
CA SER A 120 -1.24 -0.19 -26.05
C SER A 120 -1.88 -0.21 -27.45
N ARG A 121 -3.11 -0.74 -27.58
CA ARG A 121 -3.77 -0.91 -28.89
C ARG A 121 -4.26 0.40 -29.53
N SER A 122 -4.35 1.49 -28.77
CA SER A 122 -4.68 2.82 -29.30
C SER A 122 -3.64 3.36 -30.31
N TYR A 123 -2.54 2.63 -30.56
CA TYR A 123 -1.46 3.01 -31.47
C TYR A 123 -1.47 2.35 -32.85
N GLY A 124 -2.28 1.31 -33.08
CA GLY A 124 -2.20 0.49 -34.31
C GLY A 124 -2.84 1.08 -35.58
N GLY A 125 -3.14 2.37 -35.60
CA GLY A 125 -3.99 2.98 -36.63
C GLY A 125 -3.34 3.97 -37.59
N ARG A 126 -2.26 4.68 -37.21
CA ARG A 126 -1.66 5.71 -38.08
C ARG A 126 -0.20 5.95 -37.69
N ASP A 127 0.66 5.94 -38.71
CA ASP A 127 2.03 6.43 -38.65
C ASP A 127 2.06 7.84 -38.06
N VAL A 128 2.49 7.96 -36.81
CA VAL A 128 2.91 9.24 -36.26
C VAL A 128 4.38 9.06 -35.94
N TRP A 129 5.24 9.57 -36.82
CA TRP A 129 6.63 9.85 -36.50
C TRP A 129 6.66 11.29 -35.99
N GLY A 130 6.77 11.50 -34.68
CA GLY A 130 6.79 12.87 -34.14
C GLY A 130 7.09 12.93 -32.65
N ARG A 131 8.31 13.41 -32.33
CA ARG A 131 8.84 13.75 -31.01
C ARG A 131 7.80 13.94 -29.89
N SER A 132 7.95 13.11 -28.85
CA SER A 132 7.76 13.43 -27.42
C SER A 132 6.85 14.62 -27.10
N ALA A 133 5.56 14.44 -27.38
CA ALA A 133 4.52 15.28 -26.82
C ALA A 133 3.33 14.39 -26.50
N TRP A 134 2.87 14.46 -25.25
CA TRP A 134 1.55 14.05 -24.81
C TRP A 134 0.52 14.46 -25.86
N LYS A 135 -0.03 13.50 -26.60
CA LYS A 135 -1.20 13.74 -27.43
C LYS A 135 -2.39 13.12 -26.74
N GLU A 136 -3.35 13.97 -26.38
CA GLU A 136 -4.69 13.51 -26.08
C GLU A 136 -5.31 12.97 -27.37
N ILE A 137 -5.70 11.69 -27.36
CA ILE A 137 -6.64 11.15 -28.34
C ILE A 137 -7.92 10.85 -27.55
N ASP A 138 -9.01 11.54 -27.88
CA ASP A 138 -10.30 11.43 -27.17
C ASP A 138 -10.23 11.71 -25.66
N GLY A 139 -9.39 12.67 -25.24
CA GLY A 139 -9.18 13.01 -23.83
C GLY A 139 -8.44 11.94 -23.03
N LYS A 140 -7.75 11.00 -23.70
CA LYS A 140 -6.96 9.95 -23.06
C LYS A 140 -5.48 10.11 -23.41
N PRO A 141 -4.57 9.90 -22.45
CA PRO A 141 -3.14 9.99 -22.69
C PRO A 141 -2.67 8.88 -23.63
N VAL A 142 -1.81 9.23 -24.59
CA VAL A 142 -1.27 8.32 -25.59
C VAL A 142 0.25 8.44 -25.60
N PHE A 143 0.95 7.35 -25.24
CA PHE A 143 2.41 7.30 -25.06
C PHE A 143 3.13 7.03 -26.40
N HIS A 144 4.00 7.93 -26.83
CA HIS A 144 4.69 7.80 -28.12
C HIS A 144 5.87 6.82 -28.02
N ASN A 145 5.81 5.71 -28.76
CA ASN A 145 6.89 4.72 -28.95
C ASN A 145 7.35 3.91 -27.73
N GLY A 146 6.79 4.11 -26.54
CA GLY A 146 7.10 3.34 -25.34
C GLY A 146 6.19 2.12 -25.15
N ARG A 147 6.74 1.01 -24.64
CA ARG A 147 5.91 -0.02 -24.00
C ARG A 147 5.26 0.61 -22.77
N ILE A 148 4.04 0.21 -22.42
CA ILE A 148 3.35 0.72 -21.23
C ILE A 148 2.90 -0.43 -20.34
N ASN A 149 2.80 -0.16 -19.05
CA ASN A 149 2.18 -1.02 -18.07
C ASN A 149 0.98 -0.32 -17.41
N GLY A 150 -0.02 -1.10 -17.03
CA GLY A 150 -1.17 -0.61 -16.27
C GLY A 150 -1.28 -1.38 -14.97
N PHE A 151 -1.52 -0.68 -13.86
CA PHE A 151 -1.58 -1.26 -12.52
C PHE A 151 -2.91 -0.92 -11.86
N TYR A 152 -3.69 -1.93 -11.51
CA TYR A 152 -4.97 -1.76 -10.83
C TYR A 152 -4.81 -1.57 -9.32
N CYS A 153 -5.46 -0.55 -8.79
CA CYS A 153 -5.22 -0.02 -7.45
C CYS A 153 -6.48 0.01 -6.56
N LEU A 154 -7.49 -0.80 -6.91
CA LEU A 154 -8.83 -0.83 -6.30
C LEU A 154 -9.65 0.43 -6.60
N ASP A 155 -10.93 0.40 -6.26
CA ASP A 155 -11.86 1.54 -6.33
C ASP A 155 -11.91 2.17 -7.74
N ASN A 156 -11.88 1.33 -8.78
CA ASN A 156 -11.87 1.72 -10.20
C ASN A 156 -10.65 2.58 -10.61
N LYS A 157 -9.57 2.58 -9.81
CA LYS A 157 -8.35 3.32 -10.13
C LYS A 157 -7.32 2.42 -10.76
N ALA A 158 -6.71 2.91 -11.84
CA ALA A 158 -5.49 2.33 -12.37
C ALA A 158 -4.46 3.42 -12.70
N ALA A 159 -3.18 3.09 -12.55
CA ALA A 159 -2.09 3.93 -13.03
C ALA A 159 -1.54 3.36 -14.35
N ILE A 160 -1.33 4.21 -15.35
CA ILE A 160 -0.66 3.82 -16.61
C ILE A 160 0.72 4.46 -16.61
N ILE A 161 1.76 3.65 -16.82
CA ILE A 161 3.16 4.07 -16.73
C ILE A 161 3.92 3.56 -17.95
N GLU A 162 4.69 4.44 -18.57
CA GLU A 162 5.62 4.06 -19.63
C GLU A 162 6.75 3.20 -19.08
N GLU A 163 7.12 2.14 -19.78
CA GLU A 163 8.25 1.29 -19.47
C GLU A 163 9.55 2.12 -19.49
N PRO A 164 10.29 2.21 -18.38
CA PRO A 164 11.54 2.93 -18.38
C PRO A 164 12.61 2.17 -19.18
N PRO A 165 13.52 2.87 -19.89
CA PRO A 165 14.57 2.23 -20.68
C PRO A 165 15.71 1.73 -19.77
N THR A 166 15.42 0.66 -19.03
CA THR A 166 16.35 -0.08 -18.16
C THR A 166 16.01 -1.57 -18.21
N THR A 167 16.59 -2.37 -17.32
CA THR A 167 16.34 -3.81 -17.24
C THR A 167 16.09 -4.27 -15.81
N MET A 168 15.42 -5.42 -15.66
CA MET A 168 15.29 -6.06 -14.34
C MET A 168 16.65 -6.43 -13.75
N GLN A 169 17.62 -6.81 -14.59
CA GLN A 169 18.98 -7.14 -14.17
C GLN A 169 19.70 -5.93 -13.56
N ALA A 170 19.52 -4.75 -14.17
CA ALA A 170 20.05 -3.50 -13.63
C ALA A 170 19.48 -3.18 -12.25
N ALA A 171 18.16 -3.36 -12.08
CA ALA A 171 17.51 -3.21 -10.77
C ALA A 171 18.01 -4.27 -9.77
N ALA A 172 18.08 -5.54 -10.16
CA ALA A 172 18.51 -6.65 -9.31
C ALA A 172 19.93 -6.48 -8.76
N ALA A 173 20.84 -5.93 -9.57
CA ALA A 173 22.22 -5.64 -9.18
C ALA A 173 22.32 -4.54 -8.10
N LEU A 174 21.30 -3.70 -7.99
CA LEU A 174 21.22 -2.60 -7.04
C LEU A 174 20.50 -2.95 -5.73
N VAL A 175 19.94 -4.16 -5.62
CA VAL A 175 19.32 -4.64 -4.37
C VAL A 175 20.42 -5.04 -3.37
N PRO A 176 20.48 -4.40 -2.18
CA PRO A 176 21.43 -4.76 -1.12
C PRO A 176 21.33 -6.22 -0.73
N GLN A 177 22.44 -6.87 -0.42
CA GLN A 177 22.46 -8.31 -0.11
C GLN A 177 21.62 -8.63 1.13
N SER A 178 21.63 -7.75 2.14
CA SER A 178 20.82 -7.87 3.36
C SER A 178 19.31 -7.75 3.12
N LEU A 179 18.90 -7.23 1.95
CA LEU A 179 17.50 -7.03 1.57
C LEU A 179 17.03 -7.95 0.44
N ARG A 180 17.84 -8.95 0.06
CA ARG A 180 17.44 -10.03 -0.85
C ARG A 180 16.65 -11.06 -0.08
N GLY A 181 15.34 -10.80 0.08
CA GLY A 181 14.44 -11.70 0.80
C GLY A 181 14.13 -13.00 0.03
N PRO A 182 13.27 -13.87 0.60
CA PRO A 182 12.95 -15.17 0.03
C PRO A 182 12.50 -15.17 -1.43
N VAL A 183 11.86 -14.10 -1.92
CA VAL A 183 11.35 -14.05 -3.30
C VAL A 183 12.29 -13.34 -4.28
N TYR A 184 13.44 -12.82 -3.82
CA TYR A 184 14.44 -12.17 -4.68
C TYR A 184 14.87 -13.05 -5.84
N ASN A 185 15.27 -14.31 -5.57
CA ASN A 185 15.80 -15.20 -6.60
C ASN A 185 14.73 -15.53 -7.66
N LEU A 186 13.48 -15.70 -7.25
CA LEU A 186 12.38 -15.95 -8.17
C LEU A 186 12.17 -14.74 -9.09
N TYR A 187 11.87 -13.58 -8.52
CA TYR A 187 11.43 -12.43 -9.32
C TYR A 187 12.58 -11.64 -9.92
N MET A 188 13.64 -11.36 -9.17
CA MET A 188 14.72 -10.48 -9.64
C MET A 188 15.77 -11.22 -10.50
N VAL A 189 15.85 -12.55 -10.41
CA VAL A 189 16.89 -13.34 -11.10
C VAL A 189 16.28 -14.31 -12.12
N GLN A 190 15.35 -15.17 -11.73
CA GLN A 190 14.78 -16.16 -12.64
C GLN A 190 13.83 -15.52 -13.66
N GLN A 191 12.86 -14.71 -13.18
CA GLN A 191 11.88 -14.06 -14.07
C GLN A 191 12.52 -13.03 -14.99
N ALA A 192 13.63 -12.41 -14.58
CA ALA A 192 14.41 -11.51 -15.43
C ALA A 192 14.92 -12.16 -16.73
N ARG A 193 14.93 -13.50 -16.84
CA ARG A 193 15.25 -14.20 -18.10
C ARG A 193 14.17 -14.03 -19.17
N SER A 194 12.91 -13.94 -18.76
CA SER A 194 11.76 -13.80 -19.65
C SER A 194 11.27 -12.36 -19.74
N TRP A 195 11.45 -11.60 -18.66
CA TRP A 195 10.93 -10.23 -18.49
C TRP A 195 12.03 -9.18 -18.36
N GLY A 196 13.28 -9.53 -18.68
CA GLY A 196 14.44 -8.67 -18.41
C GLY A 196 14.36 -7.28 -19.01
N ASP A 197 13.73 -7.15 -20.18
CA ASP A 197 13.52 -5.89 -20.89
C ASP A 197 12.19 -5.19 -20.54
N THR A 198 11.40 -5.77 -19.62
CA THR A 198 10.11 -5.26 -19.12
C THR A 198 10.23 -4.98 -17.62
N PRO A 199 11.08 -4.03 -17.20
CA PRO A 199 11.41 -3.80 -15.79
C PRO A 199 10.20 -3.51 -14.88
N LEU A 200 9.11 -2.95 -15.41
CA LEU A 200 7.86 -2.72 -14.69
C LEU A 200 7.09 -4.00 -14.35
N TYR A 201 7.55 -5.17 -14.78
CA TYR A 201 7.11 -6.44 -14.19
C TYR A 201 7.28 -6.45 -12.66
N ILE A 202 8.30 -5.74 -12.13
CA ILE A 202 8.46 -5.53 -10.68
C ILE A 202 7.24 -4.83 -10.07
N PHE A 203 6.66 -3.84 -10.76
CA PHE A 203 5.45 -3.13 -10.30
C PHE A 203 4.19 -3.98 -10.49
N ASP A 204 4.15 -4.83 -11.52
CA ASP A 204 3.05 -5.77 -11.78
C ASP A 204 2.88 -6.69 -10.55
N GLU A 205 3.96 -7.38 -10.16
CA GLU A 205 4.03 -8.24 -8.98
C GLU A 205 3.76 -7.47 -7.69
N TRP A 206 4.35 -6.28 -7.54
CA TRP A 206 4.12 -5.45 -6.35
C TRP A 206 2.65 -5.10 -6.17
N SER A 207 1.97 -4.64 -7.23
CA SER A 207 0.55 -4.29 -7.19
C SER A 207 -0.33 -5.51 -6.87
N ALA A 208 0.03 -6.69 -7.40
CA ALA A 208 -0.65 -7.94 -7.10
C ALA A 208 -0.48 -8.36 -5.63
N TYR A 209 0.73 -8.23 -5.06
CA TYR A 209 0.97 -8.48 -3.64
C TYR A 209 0.26 -7.47 -2.72
N GLN A 210 0.16 -6.20 -3.11
CA GLN A 210 -0.62 -5.20 -2.38
C GLN A 210 -2.10 -5.54 -2.36
N ASN A 211 -2.67 -5.90 -3.52
CA ASN A 211 -4.08 -6.28 -3.63
C ASN A 211 -4.38 -7.59 -2.90
N GLY A 212 -3.47 -8.57 -2.95
CA GLY A 212 -3.54 -9.79 -2.14
C GLY A 212 -3.50 -9.49 -0.64
N SER A 213 -2.60 -8.62 -0.20
CA SER A 213 -2.50 -8.19 1.20
C SER A 213 -3.72 -7.39 1.67
N ALA A 214 -4.31 -6.58 0.79
CA ALA A 214 -5.56 -5.87 1.05
C ALA A 214 -6.74 -6.86 1.17
N CYS A 215 -6.82 -7.86 0.30
CA CYS A 215 -7.81 -8.94 0.38
C CYS A 215 -7.68 -9.72 1.70
N ARG A 216 -6.45 -10.07 2.09
CA ARG A 216 -6.18 -10.70 3.40
C ARG A 216 -6.73 -9.87 4.55
N ALA A 217 -6.45 -8.57 4.56
CA ALA A 217 -6.88 -7.66 5.62
C ALA A 217 -8.41 -7.48 5.65
N ASP A 218 -9.05 -7.35 4.49
CA ASP A 218 -10.51 -7.20 4.35
C ASP A 218 -11.28 -8.45 4.84
N LEU A 219 -10.72 -9.63 4.60
CA LEU A 219 -11.31 -10.90 5.00
C LEU A 219 -10.83 -11.38 6.38
N GLU A 220 -10.02 -10.58 7.07
CA GLU A 220 -9.44 -10.89 8.39
C GLU A 220 -8.68 -12.23 8.45
N ILE A 221 -8.11 -12.68 7.32
CA ILE A 221 -7.36 -13.94 7.21
C ILE A 221 -6.04 -13.81 7.97
N GLN A 222 -5.80 -14.67 8.95
CA GLN A 222 -4.61 -14.62 9.79
C GLN A 222 -3.43 -15.35 9.14
N GLU A 223 -3.70 -16.43 8.41
CA GLU A 223 -2.74 -17.18 7.62
C GLU A 223 -2.17 -16.34 6.48
N ARG A 224 -1.17 -16.91 5.78
CA ARG A 224 -0.53 -16.30 4.60
C ARG A 224 0.12 -14.94 4.88
N SER A 225 0.58 -14.69 6.11
CA SER A 225 1.22 -13.43 6.49
C SER A 225 2.49 -13.12 5.67
N GLU A 226 3.10 -14.13 5.02
CA GLU A 226 4.18 -13.90 4.06
C GLU A 226 3.78 -12.98 2.90
N THR A 227 2.50 -12.86 2.53
CA THR A 227 2.07 -11.93 1.47
C THR A 227 2.44 -10.49 1.79
N VAL A 228 2.35 -10.11 3.07
CA VAL A 228 2.70 -8.76 3.56
C VAL A 228 4.22 -8.59 3.55
N SER A 229 4.97 -9.61 3.96
CA SER A 229 6.44 -9.57 3.88
C SER A 229 6.93 -9.48 2.44
N GLN A 230 6.35 -10.24 1.52
CA GLN A 230 6.69 -10.25 0.10
C GLN A 230 6.34 -8.90 -0.56
N MET A 231 5.19 -8.31 -0.21
CA MET A 231 4.84 -6.93 -0.62
C MET A 231 5.94 -5.92 -0.22
N LEU A 232 6.45 -6.00 1.02
CA LEU A 232 7.52 -5.13 1.51
C LEU A 232 8.90 -5.42 0.88
N GLU A 233 9.15 -6.66 0.42
CA GLU A 233 10.33 -6.93 -0.42
C GLU A 233 10.23 -6.20 -1.77
N PHE A 234 9.04 -6.14 -2.36
CA PHE A 234 8.82 -5.43 -3.61
C PHE A 234 8.94 -3.90 -3.47
N ASP A 235 8.71 -3.33 -2.29
CA ASP A 235 9.04 -1.92 -1.99
C ASP A 235 10.54 -1.64 -2.27
N VAL A 236 11.43 -2.52 -1.80
CA VAL A 236 12.87 -2.43 -2.00
C VAL A 236 13.23 -2.65 -3.46
N TYR A 237 12.62 -3.63 -4.13
CA TYR A 237 12.90 -3.92 -5.54
C TYR A 237 12.43 -2.78 -6.46
N ALA A 238 11.31 -2.14 -6.14
CA ALA A 238 10.81 -0.96 -6.84
C ALA A 238 11.74 0.25 -6.67
N LEU A 239 12.28 0.48 -5.48
CA LEU A 239 13.29 1.53 -5.24
C LEU A 239 14.61 1.24 -5.96
N ALA A 240 15.06 -0.02 -5.99
CA ALA A 240 16.22 -0.42 -6.76
C ALA A 240 16.00 -0.21 -8.27
N LEU A 241 14.78 -0.45 -8.77
CA LEU A 241 14.40 -0.10 -10.14
C LEU A 241 14.47 1.40 -10.36
N ALA A 242 13.89 2.23 -9.48
CA ALA A 242 13.98 3.68 -9.58
C ALA A 242 15.45 4.16 -9.66
N MET A 243 16.32 3.60 -8.82
CA MET A 243 17.75 3.91 -8.85
C MET A 243 18.42 3.48 -10.17
N ALA A 244 18.02 2.34 -10.75
CA ALA A 244 18.48 1.91 -12.07
C ALA A 244 18.02 2.87 -13.17
N VAL A 245 16.76 3.33 -13.12
CA VAL A 245 16.21 4.32 -14.06
C VAL A 245 17.02 5.62 -14.00
N LYS A 246 17.26 6.18 -12.81
CA LYS A 246 18.07 7.42 -12.69
C LYS A 246 19.49 7.26 -13.23
N LYS A 247 20.11 6.09 -13.05
CA LYS A 247 21.47 5.82 -13.53
C LYS A 247 21.56 5.63 -15.05
N GLN A 248 20.60 4.94 -15.66
CA GLN A 248 20.69 4.51 -17.06
C GLN A 248 19.86 5.37 -18.02
N ALA A 249 18.84 6.06 -17.50
CA ALA A 249 17.85 6.79 -18.27
C ALA A 249 17.60 8.20 -17.71
N PRO A 250 18.63 9.08 -17.64
CA PRO A 250 18.49 10.41 -17.01
C PRO A 250 17.46 11.32 -17.70
N ASN A 251 17.11 11.03 -18.96
CA ASN A 251 16.13 11.78 -19.75
C ASN A 251 14.72 11.16 -19.75
N TYR A 252 14.51 10.04 -19.06
CA TYR A 252 13.17 9.45 -18.91
C TYR A 252 12.34 10.33 -17.99
N ASP A 253 11.12 10.68 -18.41
CA ASP A 253 10.16 11.40 -17.57
C ASP A 253 9.61 10.43 -16.52
N ASP A 254 10.22 10.47 -15.34
CA ASP A 254 9.86 9.63 -14.20
C ASP A 254 8.73 10.23 -13.35
N SER A 255 8.03 11.28 -13.79
CA SER A 255 7.03 11.97 -12.97
C SER A 255 5.92 11.03 -12.51
N GLN A 256 5.26 10.33 -13.44
CA GLN A 256 4.19 9.37 -13.12
C GLN A 256 4.74 8.12 -12.43
N PHE A 257 5.91 7.63 -12.86
CA PHE A 257 6.61 6.52 -12.23
C PHE A 257 6.88 6.79 -10.74
N LYS A 258 7.41 7.98 -10.41
CA LYS A 258 7.73 8.43 -9.06
C LYS A 258 6.45 8.59 -8.23
N ARG A 259 5.42 9.25 -8.76
CA ARG A 259 4.14 9.39 -8.07
C ARG A 259 3.56 8.02 -7.68
N PHE A 260 3.53 7.08 -8.62
CA PHE A 260 3.07 5.72 -8.36
C PHE A 260 3.93 4.98 -7.34
N LEU A 261 5.26 5.07 -7.45
CA LEU A 261 6.18 4.45 -6.51
C LEU A 261 5.96 4.97 -5.09
N MET A 262 5.86 6.29 -4.89
CA MET A 262 5.66 6.86 -3.57
C MET A 262 4.30 6.48 -2.98
N TRP A 263 3.23 6.55 -3.79
CA TRP A 263 1.90 6.12 -3.37
C TRP A 263 1.88 4.63 -2.98
N SER A 264 2.52 3.78 -3.78
CA SER A 264 2.58 2.34 -3.51
C SER A 264 3.39 2.03 -2.26
N LEU A 265 4.52 2.70 -2.02
CA LEU A 265 5.27 2.57 -0.76
C LEU A 265 4.40 2.91 0.46
N ASP A 266 3.71 4.05 0.42
CA ASP A 266 2.83 4.45 1.52
C ASP A 266 1.66 3.46 1.73
N ARG A 267 1.07 2.98 0.63
CA ARG A 267 0.04 1.92 0.67
C ARG A 267 0.57 0.62 1.31
N SER A 268 1.78 0.18 0.96
CA SER A 268 2.40 -1.01 1.56
C SER A 268 2.51 -0.87 3.08
N PHE A 269 2.94 0.29 3.58
CA PHE A 269 3.06 0.53 5.03
C PHE A 269 1.71 0.69 5.74
N LYS A 270 0.68 1.22 5.06
CA LYS A 270 -0.71 1.20 5.55
C LYS A 270 -1.25 -0.23 5.68
N LEU A 271 -0.88 -1.14 4.78
CA LEU A 271 -1.27 -2.55 4.79
C LEU A 271 -0.46 -3.41 5.77
N TYR A 272 0.79 -3.04 6.03
CA TYR A 272 1.71 -3.77 6.92
C TYR A 272 1.16 -3.98 8.33
N LYS A 273 0.52 -2.96 8.93
CA LYS A 273 -0.12 -3.00 10.27
C LYS A 273 0.72 -3.67 11.38
N GLY A 274 2.05 -3.62 11.30
CA GLY A 274 2.94 -4.19 12.33
C GLY A 274 3.19 -5.70 12.23
N GLU A 275 2.90 -6.34 11.09
CA GLU A 275 3.07 -7.79 10.86
C GLU A 275 4.44 -8.32 11.31
N SER A 276 4.45 -9.17 12.35
CA SER A 276 5.68 -9.54 13.06
C SER A 276 6.74 -10.18 12.16
N ARG A 277 6.30 -10.95 11.15
CA ARG A 277 7.18 -11.63 10.20
C ARG A 277 8.04 -10.68 9.36
N ALA A 278 7.60 -9.45 9.12
CA ALA A 278 8.35 -8.48 8.33
C ALA A 278 9.27 -7.58 9.18
N GLN A 279 9.20 -7.64 10.52
CA GLN A 279 9.94 -6.73 11.39
C GLN A 279 11.46 -6.85 11.21
N SER A 280 11.99 -8.08 11.11
CA SER A 280 13.42 -8.30 10.90
C SER A 280 13.89 -7.76 9.55
N TYR A 281 13.07 -7.89 8.50
CA TYR A 281 13.35 -7.34 7.17
C TYR A 281 13.36 -5.80 7.19
N LEU A 282 12.34 -5.18 7.79
CA LEU A 282 12.28 -3.72 7.94
C LEU A 282 13.41 -3.16 8.80
N GLN A 283 13.82 -3.91 9.84
CA GLN A 283 14.96 -3.54 10.66
C GLN A 283 16.25 -3.61 9.84
N ALA A 284 16.46 -4.67 9.05
CA ALA A 284 17.58 -4.76 8.13
C ALA A 284 17.60 -3.59 7.13
N TRP A 285 16.44 -3.22 6.57
CA TRP A 285 16.35 -2.07 5.67
C TRP A 285 16.79 -0.77 6.36
N LYS A 286 16.41 -0.57 7.62
CA LYS A 286 16.77 0.62 8.40
C LYS A 286 18.25 0.67 8.79
N THR A 287 18.86 -0.47 9.13
CA THR A 287 20.16 -0.46 9.83
C THR A 287 21.30 -1.16 9.12
N SER A 288 21.05 -1.99 8.12
CA SER A 288 22.13 -2.71 7.45
C SER A 288 23.07 -1.73 6.72
N PRO A 289 24.39 -1.84 6.89
CA PRO A 289 25.36 -0.94 6.24
C PRO A 289 25.30 -1.00 4.71
N ASP A 290 25.09 -2.19 4.13
CA ASP A 290 25.03 -2.40 2.67
C ASP A 290 23.78 -1.80 2.01
N ALA A 291 22.80 -1.36 2.81
CA ALA A 291 21.59 -0.70 2.33
C ALA A 291 21.66 0.84 2.39
N GLU A 292 22.79 1.43 2.80
CA GLU A 292 22.88 2.90 2.93
C GLU A 292 22.69 3.63 1.60
N ASP A 293 23.31 3.17 0.52
CA ASP A 293 23.15 3.79 -0.81
C ASP A 293 21.67 3.83 -1.24
N LEU A 294 20.91 2.77 -0.95
CA LEU A 294 19.48 2.71 -1.25
C LEU A 294 18.70 3.69 -0.35
N ARG A 295 19.02 3.78 0.94
CA ARG A 295 18.38 4.73 1.86
C ARG A 295 18.66 6.18 1.48
N GLN A 296 19.91 6.49 1.14
CA GLN A 296 20.30 7.82 0.67
C GLN A 296 19.55 8.18 -0.62
N PHE A 297 19.57 7.29 -1.61
CA PHE A 297 18.80 7.46 -2.83
C PHE A 297 17.31 7.69 -2.55
N THR A 298 16.73 6.93 -1.61
CA THR A 298 15.31 7.07 -1.26
C THR A 298 15.00 8.45 -0.68
N ARG A 299 15.85 8.97 0.23
CA ARG A 299 15.68 10.32 0.80
C ARG A 299 15.79 11.41 -0.26
N GLU A 300 16.74 11.28 -1.18
CA GLU A 300 16.93 12.23 -2.27
C GLU A 300 15.80 12.17 -3.29
N TYR A 301 15.37 10.96 -3.64
CA TYR A 301 14.39 10.72 -4.69
C TYR A 301 12.96 10.98 -4.21
N CYS A 302 12.57 10.51 -3.03
CA CYS A 302 11.23 10.65 -2.49
C CYS A 302 11.06 11.88 -1.57
N GLY A 303 12.17 12.50 -1.14
CA GLY A 303 12.16 13.60 -0.18
C GLY A 303 12.41 13.10 1.24
N GLN A 304 13.25 13.83 1.98
CA GLN A 304 13.72 13.43 3.30
C GLN A 304 12.59 13.33 4.33
N GLU A 305 11.72 14.34 4.42
CA GLU A 305 10.60 14.34 5.37
C GLU A 305 9.58 13.25 5.06
N TRP A 306 9.25 13.04 3.78
CA TRP A 306 8.38 11.96 3.35
C TRP A 306 8.96 10.59 3.70
N THR A 307 10.25 10.38 3.42
CA THR A 307 10.94 9.10 3.69
C THR A 307 10.94 8.78 5.18
N LYS A 308 11.23 9.79 6.02
CA LYS A 308 11.18 9.66 7.47
C LYS A 308 9.76 9.35 7.97
N LYS A 309 8.74 10.00 7.39
CA LYS A 309 7.33 9.79 7.76
C LYS A 309 6.84 8.37 7.41
N VAL A 310 7.12 7.90 6.21
CA VAL A 310 6.55 6.65 5.68
C VAL A 310 7.42 5.44 6.01
N LEU A 311 8.74 5.53 5.78
CA LEU A 311 9.67 4.40 5.93
C LEU A 311 10.40 4.41 7.29
N GLY A 312 10.47 5.57 7.95
CA GLY A 312 11.05 5.70 9.29
C GLY A 312 12.56 5.84 9.32
N PHE A 313 13.20 6.31 8.25
CA PHE A 313 14.65 6.59 8.16
C PHE A 313 14.97 7.72 7.16
#